data_AF-A0A498ET10-F1
#
_entry.id   AF-A0A498ET10-F1
#
_cell.length_a   1.000
_cell.length_b   1.000
_cell.length_c   1.000
_cell.angle_alpha   90.00
_cell.angle_beta   90.00
_cell.angle_gamma   90.00
#
_symmetry.space_group_name_H-M   'P 1'
#
loop_
_entity.id
_entity.type
_entity.pdbx_description
1 polymer ?
#
loop_
_entity_poly.entity_id
_entity_poly.type
_entity_poly.pdbx_seq_one_letter_code
_entity_poly.pdbx_strand_id
1 'polypeptide(L)' 'MSREHPGLYGSDRSPDEQTRALRAGEVPVAVYGLGKMGLPLAAVYARATGTVTGVDISEDVVRGVN' A
#
# COMPACT_ATOMS: atom_id res chain seq x y z
N MET A 1 9.42 17.17 -2.34
CA MET A 1 10.12 16.57 -1.19
C MET A 1 9.67 15.12 -1.07
N SER A 2 10.54 14.18 -1.40
CA SER A 2 10.29 12.76 -1.16
C SER A 2 10.30 12.55 0.36
N ARG A 3 9.18 12.16 0.97
CA ARG A 3 9.21 11.67 2.34
C ARG A 3 9.92 10.31 2.30
N GLU A 4 11.04 10.18 3.00
CA GLU A 4 11.62 8.85 3.22
C GLU A 4 10.66 8.07 4.12
N HIS A 5 10.12 6.99 3.58
CA HIS A 5 9.25 6.09 4.32
C HIS A 5 10.07 4.90 4.84
N PRO A 6 9.87 4.46 6.09
CA PRO A 6 10.49 3.24 6.59
C PRO A 6 10.06 2.04 5.73
N GLY A 7 11.02 1.22 5.33
CA GLY A 7 10.79 -0.01 4.59
C GLY A 7 10.69 -1.24 5.51
N LEU A 8 10.07 -2.31 5.01
CA LEU A 8 10.09 -3.63 5.67
C LEU A 8 11.39 -4.37 5.35
N TYR A 9 11.85 -4.28 4.10
CA TYR A 9 13.05 -4.96 3.65
C TYR A 9 14.30 -4.17 4.00
N GLY A 10 15.32 -4.85 4.51
CA GLY A 10 16.56 -4.22 4.99
C GLY A 10 16.39 -3.40 6.27
N SER A 11 15.30 -3.62 7.00
CA SER A 11 15.01 -2.92 8.26
C SER A 11 15.73 -3.57 9.45
N ASP A 12 16.32 -2.75 10.32
CA ASP A 12 16.87 -3.19 11.61
C ASP A 12 15.78 -3.38 12.68
N ARG A 13 14.51 -3.07 12.37
CA ARG A 13 13.38 -3.26 13.28
C ARG A 13 13.08 -4.75 13.49
N SER A 14 12.67 -5.11 14.70
CA SER A 14 12.16 -6.45 14.97
C SER A 14 10.89 -6.75 14.13
N PRO A 15 10.58 -8.04 13.87
CA PRO A 15 9.37 -8.42 13.11
C PRO A 15 8.06 -7.82 13.69
N ASP A 16 7.96 -7.72 15.01
CA ASP A 16 6.80 -7.13 15.68
C ASP A 16 6.69 -5.63 15.44
N GLU A 17 7.82 -4.92 15.45
CA GLU A 17 7.86 -3.49 15.12
C GLU A 17 7.55 -3.20 13.67
N GLN A 18 8.03 -4.05 12.74
CA GLN A 18 7.68 -3.97 11.33
C GLN A 18 6.18 -4.18 11.11
N THR A 19 5.60 -5.19 11.76
CA THR A 19 4.15 -5.46 11.67
C THR A 19 3.33 -4.30 12.20
N ARG A 20 3.75 -3.71 13.33
CA ARG A 20 3.08 -2.53 13.90
C ARG A 20 3.16 -1.33 12.98
N ALA A 21 4.35 -1.05 12.42
CA ALA A 21 4.55 0.06 11.50
C ALA A 21 3.72 -0.09 10.22
N LEU A 22 3.63 -1.30 9.67
CA LEU A 22 2.77 -1.59 8.51
C LEU A 22 1.29 -1.34 8.84
N ARG A 23 0.80 -1.86 9.97
CA ARG A 23 -0.60 -1.68 10.39
C ARG A 23 -0.95 -0.25 10.78
N ALA A 24 0.03 0.52 11.25
CA ALA A 24 -0.10 1.93 11.56
C ALA A 24 -0.02 2.85 10.32
N GLY A 25 0.23 2.29 9.13
CA GLY A 25 0.32 3.05 7.87
C GLY A 25 1.61 3.85 7.71
N GLU A 26 2.63 3.59 8.54
CA GLU A 26 3.95 4.20 8.42
C GLU A 26 4.71 3.67 7.20
N VAL A 27 4.46 2.40 6.86
CA VAL A 27 4.96 1.75 5.65
C VAL A 27 3.88 1.83 4.57
N PRO A 28 4.07 2.62 3.50
CA PRO A 28 3.11 2.71 2.41
C PRO A 28 3.10 1.43 1.57
N VAL A 29 1.92 1.04 1.08
CA VAL A 29 1.75 -0.11 0.18
C VAL A 29 1.30 0.39 -1.20
N ALA A 30 1.94 -0.09 -2.26
CA ALA A 30 1.50 0.12 -3.63
C ALA A 30 0.93 -1.18 -4.21
N VAL A 31 -0.26 -1.12 -4.81
CA VAL A 31 -0.87 -2.26 -5.52
C VAL A 31 -0.92 -1.93 -7.01
N TYR A 32 -0.14 -2.67 -7.80
CA TYR A 32 -0.05 -2.48 -9.25
C TYR A 32 -1.01 -3.40 -10.00
N GLY A 33 -1.79 -2.80 -10.91
CA GLY A 33 -2.93 -3.40 -11.56
C GLY A 33 -4.17 -3.34 -10.67
N LEU A 34 -5.26 -2.74 -11.16
CA LEU A 34 -6.54 -2.57 -10.46
C LEU A 34 -7.69 -3.29 -11.18
N GLY A 35 -7.35 -4.36 -11.92
CA GLY A 35 -8.34 -5.29 -12.46
C GLY A 35 -9.02 -6.13 -11.37
N LYS A 36 -9.61 -7.26 -11.78
CA LYS A 36 -10.48 -8.11 -10.92
C LYS A 36 -9.90 -8.47 -9.55
N MET A 37 -8.60 -8.74 -9.46
CA MET A 37 -7.96 -9.13 -8.19
C MET A 37 -7.23 -7.98 -7.51
N GLY A 38 -6.68 -7.07 -8.31
CA GLY A 38 -5.88 -5.95 -7.80
C GLY A 38 -6.71 -4.96 -7.00
N LEU A 39 -7.91 -4.61 -7.48
CA LEU A 39 -8.79 -3.70 -6.76
C LEU A 39 -9.27 -4.25 -5.42
N PRO A 40 -9.79 -5.50 -5.31
CA PRO A 40 -10.09 -6.10 -4.02
C PRO A 40 -8.89 -6.16 -3.08
N LEU A 41 -7.69 -6.45 -3.60
CA LEU A 41 -6.48 -6.49 -2.79
C LEU A 41 -6.11 -5.10 -2.25
N ALA A 42 -6.17 -4.07 -3.09
CA ALA A 42 -5.95 -2.68 -2.69
C ALA A 42 -6.93 -2.25 -1.60
N ALA A 43 -8.21 -2.62 -1.72
CA ALA A 43 -9.23 -2.33 -0.71
C ALA A 43 -8.95 -3.03 0.63
N VAL A 44 -8.55 -4.31 0.60
CA VAL A 44 -8.21 -5.06 1.82
C VAL A 44 -6.98 -4.46 2.51
N TYR A 45 -5.92 -4.12 1.77
CA TYR A 45 -4.77 -3.44 2.35
C TYR A 45 -5.14 -2.05 2.87
N ALA A 46 -5.93 -1.27 2.15
CA ALA A 46 -6.36 0.06 2.60
C ALA A 46 -7.08 -0.03 3.94
N ARG A 47 -7.93 -1.05 4.11
CA ARG A 47 -8.61 -1.34 5.37
C ARG A 47 -7.66 -1.79 6.48
N ALA A 48 -6.61 -2.54 6.14
CA ALA A 48 -5.71 -3.16 7.12
C ALA A 48 -4.52 -2.26 7.54
N THR A 49 -4.07 -1.35 6.66
CA THR A 49 -2.85 -0.57 6.82
C THR A 49 -3.06 0.94 6.66
N GLY A 50 -4.20 1.38 6.12
CA GLY A 50 -4.53 2.81 5.96
C GLY A 50 -3.80 3.54 4.82
N THR A 51 -2.52 3.27 4.60
CA THR A 51 -1.70 3.96 3.59
C THR A 51 -1.48 3.07 2.36
N VAL A 52 -2.37 3.17 1.37
CA VAL A 52 -2.31 2.40 0.12
C VAL A 52 -2.46 3.28 -1.11
N THR A 53 -1.61 3.07 -2.12
CA THR A 53 -1.73 3.64 -3.46
C THR A 53 -2.07 2.53 -4.45
N GLY A 54 -3.25 2.60 -5.06
CA GLY A 54 -3.59 1.77 -6.22
C GLY A 54 -2.98 2.38 -7.49
N VAL A 55 -2.36 1.55 -8.32
CA VAL A 55 -1.70 1.98 -9.56
C VAL A 55 -2.21 1.14 -10.72
N ASP A 56 -2.71 1.78 -11.77
CA ASP A 56 -3.07 1.12 -13.03
C ASP A 56 -2.56 1.94 -14.21
N ILE A 57 -2.30 1.28 -15.34
CA ILE A 57 -1.89 1.95 -16.59
C ILE A 57 -3.08 2.60 -17.29
N SER A 58 -4.29 2.06 -17.09
CA SER A 58 -5.51 2.61 -17.66
C SER A 58 -6.04 3.73 -16.77
N GLU A 59 -6.01 4.96 -17.29
CA GLU A 59 -6.61 6.09 -16.60
C GLU A 59 -8.12 5.93 -16.38
N ASP A 60 -8.81 5.19 -17.26
CA ASP A 60 -10.24 4.90 -17.09
C ASP A 60 -10.50 4.03 -15.85
N VAL A 61 -9.62 3.06 -15.57
CA VAL A 61 -9.70 2.25 -14.35
C VAL A 61 -9.45 3.11 -13.13
N VAL A 62 -8.44 3.99 -13.17
CA VAL A 62 -8.14 4.92 -12.08
C VAL A 62 -9.30 5.88 -11.83
N ARG A 63 -9.93 6.43 -12.88
CA ARG A 63 -11.11 7.30 -12.76
C ARG A 63 -12.34 6.56 -12.23
N GLY A 64 -12.51 5.28 -12.58
CA GLY A 64 -13.66 4.49 -12.13
C GLY A 64 -13.69 4.18 -10.63
N VAL A 65 -12.58 4.38 -9.92
CA VAL A 65 -12.45 4.07 -8.48
C VAL A 65 -12.29 5.30 -7.58
N ASN A 66 -12.12 6.50 -8.14
CA ASN A 66 -11.98 7.77 -7.42
C ASN A 66 -13.25 8.63 -7.54
#